data_AF-A0A2E5YFH7-F1
#
_entry.id   AF-A0A2E5YFH7-F1
#
_cell.length_a   1.000
_cell.length_b   1.000
_cell.length_c   1.000
_cell.angle_alpha   90.00
_cell.angle_beta   90.00
_cell.angle_gamma   90.00
#
_symmetry.space_group_name_H-M   'P 1'
#
loop_
_entity.id
_entity.type
_entity.pdbx_description
1 polymer ?
#
loop_
_entity_poly.entity_id
_entity_poly.type
_entity_poly.pdbx_seq_one_letter_code
_entity_poly.pdbx_strand_id
1 'polypeptide(L)'
;MLQQSREVFESPDMTWSDHPDPAEVAALEDIQREGWFEEDEPVIVSLLELVEAVSSVSDSEDEVLATVAHMLESGSVALLSGERLSSLPLH
;
A
#
# COMPACT_ATOMS: atom_id res chain seq x y z
N MET A 1 19.23 44.55 -24.60
CA MET A 1 17.94 44.72 -23.90
C MET A 1 17.04 43.56 -24.31
N LEU A 2 17.08 42.45 -23.56
CA LEU A 2 16.26 41.26 -23.80
C LEU A 2 15.07 41.33 -22.84
N GLN A 3 13.88 41.57 -23.38
CA GLN A 3 12.63 41.54 -22.63
C GLN A 3 12.30 40.08 -22.32
N GLN A 4 12.47 39.70 -21.05
CA GLN A 4 11.97 38.44 -20.50
C GLN A 4 10.44 38.50 -20.47
N SER A 5 9.77 37.76 -21.35
CA SER A 5 8.38 37.38 -21.19
C SER A 5 8.29 36.41 -20.01
N ARG A 6 8.05 36.97 -18.82
CA ARG A 6 7.71 36.22 -17.63
C ARG A 6 6.29 35.71 -17.83
N GLU A 7 6.19 34.50 -18.39
CA GLU A 7 4.99 33.70 -18.33
C GLU A 7 4.65 33.51 -16.86
N VAL A 8 3.70 34.32 -16.41
CA VAL A 8 3.04 34.20 -15.12
C VAL A 8 2.30 32.88 -15.21
N PHE A 9 2.87 31.82 -14.63
CA PHE A 9 2.06 30.70 -14.19
C PHE A 9 1.04 31.30 -13.23
N GLU A 10 -0.17 31.54 -13.72
CA GLU A 10 -1.34 31.74 -12.89
C GLU A 10 -1.43 30.48 -12.02
N SER A 11 -1.00 30.58 -10.78
CA SER A 11 -1.37 29.64 -9.75
C SER A 11 -2.90 29.73 -9.67
N PRO A 12 -3.66 28.70 -10.10
CA PRO A 12 -5.07 28.71 -9.78
C PRO A 12 -5.14 28.73 -8.26
N ASP A 13 -5.81 29.74 -7.71
CA ASP A 13 -6.17 29.79 -6.30
C ASP A 13 -6.95 28.51 -6.01
N MET A 14 -6.22 27.48 -5.58
CA MET A 14 -6.75 26.25 -5.03
C MET A 14 -7.30 26.64 -3.66
N THR A 15 -8.47 27.27 -3.65
CA THR A 15 -9.30 27.33 -2.46
C THR A 15 -9.77 25.90 -2.23
N TRP A 16 -8.94 25.11 -1.55
CA TRP A 16 -9.38 23.87 -0.93
C TRP A 16 -10.49 24.28 0.04
N SER A 17 -11.74 24.19 -0.41
CA SER A 17 -12.88 24.33 0.46
C SER A 17 -12.75 23.24 1.52
N ASP A 18 -12.80 23.57 2.80
CA ASP A 18 -12.63 22.59 3.89
C ASP A 18 -13.73 21.49 3.91
N HIS A 19 -14.75 21.61 3.05
CA HIS A 19 -15.80 20.63 2.88
C HIS A 19 -15.91 20.18 1.43
N PRO A 20 -15.89 18.85 1.17
CA PRO A 20 -16.09 18.31 -0.16
C PRO A 20 -17.49 18.64 -0.67
N ASP A 21 -17.61 18.86 -1.97
CA ASP A 21 -18.93 19.07 -2.56
C ASP A 21 -19.75 17.76 -2.59
N PRO A 22 -21.09 17.82 -2.76
CA PRO A 22 -21.92 16.62 -2.75
C PRO A 22 -21.57 15.58 -3.82
N ALA A 23 -20.99 16.01 -4.96
CA ALA A 23 -20.59 15.09 -6.02
C ALA A 23 -19.27 14.38 -5.67
N GLU A 24 -18.33 15.09 -5.05
CA GLU A 24 -17.09 14.51 -4.51
C GLU A 24 -17.38 13.47 -3.43
N VAL A 25 -18.32 13.74 -2.51
CA VAL A 25 -18.73 12.77 -1.48
C VAL A 25 -19.34 11.52 -2.12
N ALA A 26 -20.24 11.69 -3.09
CA ALA A 26 -20.85 10.55 -3.79
C ALA A 26 -19.80 9.69 -4.53
N ALA A 27 -18.79 10.33 -5.14
CA ALA A 27 -17.70 9.62 -5.79
C ALA A 27 -16.85 8.81 -4.78
N LEU A 28 -16.55 9.36 -3.60
CA LEU A 28 -15.82 8.64 -2.55
C LEU A 28 -16.63 7.45 -1.99
N GLU A 29 -17.94 7.61 -1.82
CA GLU A 29 -18.84 6.53 -1.41
C GLU A 29 -18.90 5.41 -2.44
N ASP A 30 -18.87 5.75 -3.74
CA ASP A 30 -18.79 4.77 -4.82
C ASP A 30 -17.47 4.00 -4.79
N ILE A 31 -16.33 4.69 -4.67
CA ILE A 31 -15.00 4.06 -4.56
C ILE A 31 -14.91 3.15 -3.32
N GLN A 32 -15.46 3.60 -2.19
CA GLN A 32 -15.52 2.80 -0.97
C GLN A 32 -16.40 1.56 -1.14
N ARG A 33 -17.55 1.67 -1.81
CA ARG A 33 -18.45 0.54 -2.08
C ARG A 33 -17.84 -0.48 -3.04
N GLU A 34 -17.00 -0.03 -3.96
CA GLU A 34 -16.26 -0.91 -4.86
C GLU A 34 -15.04 -1.58 -4.20
N GLY A 35 -14.76 -1.28 -2.93
CA GLY A 35 -13.68 -1.93 -2.17
C GLY A 35 -12.28 -1.52 -2.64
N TRP A 36 -12.14 -0.40 -3.35
CA TRP A 36 -10.82 0.06 -3.86
C TRP A 36 -9.83 0.41 -2.74
N PHE A 37 -10.29 0.51 -1.50
CA PHE A 37 -9.48 0.78 -0.32
C PHE A 37 -9.32 -0.45 0.60
N GLU A 38 -9.84 -1.61 0.21
CA GLU A 38 -9.62 -2.83 0.97
C GLU A 38 -8.17 -3.28 0.75
N GLU A 39 -7.36 -3.21 1.81
CA GLU A 39 -6.02 -3.80 1.80
C GLU A 39 -6.20 -5.32 1.75
N ASP A 40 -5.55 -5.98 0.78
CA ASP A 40 -5.56 -7.43 0.68
C ASP A 40 -5.04 -8.05 1.99
N GLU A 41 -5.73 -9.08 2.49
CA GLU A 41 -5.26 -9.79 3.68
C GLU A 41 -3.87 -10.42 3.44
N PRO A 42 -2.94 -10.31 4.40
CA PRO A 42 -1.59 -10.85 4.23
C PRO A 42 -1.62 -12.36 4.03
N VAL A 43 -0.85 -12.85 3.06
CA VAL A 43 -0.66 -14.30 2.89
C VAL A 43 0.18 -14.83 4.06
N ILE A 44 -0.33 -15.82 4.78
CA ILE A 44 0.35 -16.38 5.95
C ILE A 44 1.19 -17.60 5.55
N VAL A 45 2.51 -17.53 5.72
CA VAL A 45 3.47 -18.59 5.33
C VAL A 45 4.57 -18.78 6.38
N SER A 46 5.28 -19.90 6.33
CA SER A 46 6.54 -20.03 7.07
C SER A 46 7.66 -19.26 6.37
N LEU A 47 8.71 -18.89 7.12
CA LEU A 47 9.89 -18.24 6.53
C LEU A 47 10.57 -19.13 5.48
N LEU A 48 10.58 -20.44 5.70
CA LEU A 48 11.18 -21.40 4.76
C LEU A 48 10.44 -21.40 3.43
N GLU A 49 9.11 -21.53 3.47
CA GLU A 49 8.27 -21.52 2.25
C GLU A 49 8.40 -20.21 1.48
N LEU A 50 8.44 -19.07 2.20
CA LEU A 50 8.62 -17.76 1.56
C LEU A 50 9.96 -17.66 0.83
N VAL A 51 11.05 -18.04 1.49
CA VAL A 51 12.39 -17.98 0.89
C VAL A 51 12.52 -18.97 -0.28
N GLU A 52 11.98 -20.20 -0.16
CA GLU A 52 11.99 -21.17 -1.25
C GLU A 52 11.20 -20.69 -2.47
N ALA A 53 10.01 -20.11 -2.24
CA ALA A 53 9.18 -19.58 -3.33
C ALA A 53 9.87 -18.44 -4.07
N VAL A 54 10.41 -17.46 -3.34
CA VAL A 54 11.12 -16.32 -3.95
C VAL A 54 12.40 -16.78 -4.64
N SER A 55 13.16 -17.67 -4.01
CA SER A 55 14.39 -18.23 -4.60
C SER A 55 14.13 -18.98 -5.92
N SER A 56 12.94 -19.58 -6.10
CA SER A 56 12.59 -20.27 -7.35
C SER A 56 12.42 -19.36 -8.57
N VAL A 57 12.28 -18.04 -8.34
CA VAL A 57 12.02 -17.04 -9.39
C VAL A 57 13.07 -15.91 -9.42
N SER A 58 14.06 -15.94 -8.54
CA SER A 58 15.12 -14.92 -8.44
C SER A 58 16.44 -15.45 -8.98
N ASP A 59 17.25 -14.54 -9.55
CA ASP A 59 18.54 -14.87 -10.15
C ASP A 59 19.71 -14.72 -9.16
N SER A 60 19.50 -14.08 -8.00
CA SER A 60 20.55 -13.81 -7.01
C SER A 60 20.05 -13.79 -5.56
N GLU A 61 20.95 -14.06 -4.62
CA GLU A 61 20.64 -14.01 -3.17
C GLU A 61 20.22 -12.61 -2.71
N ASP A 62 20.83 -11.55 -3.27
CA ASP A 62 20.49 -10.16 -2.93
C ASP A 62 19.06 -9.81 -3.35
N GLU A 63 18.62 -10.29 -4.51
CA GLU A 63 17.24 -10.13 -4.99
C GLU A 63 16.24 -10.86 -4.09
N VAL A 64 16.58 -12.08 -3.66
CA VAL A 64 15.75 -12.84 -2.72
C VAL A 64 15.59 -12.07 -1.42
N LEU A 65 16.68 -11.57 -0.84
CA LEU A 65 16.65 -10.81 0.41
C LEU A 65 15.83 -9.52 0.28
N ALA A 66 16.05 -8.75 -0.79
CA ALA A 66 15.32 -7.52 -1.05
C ALA A 66 13.81 -7.78 -1.22
N THR A 67 13.45 -8.83 -1.96
CA THR A 67 12.07 -9.19 -2.24
C THR A 67 11.36 -9.69 -0.98
N VAL A 68 11.99 -10.59 -0.22
CA VAL A 68 11.43 -11.10 1.05
C VAL A 68 11.25 -9.95 2.06
N ALA A 69 12.25 -9.07 2.18
CA ALA A 69 12.14 -7.91 3.07
C ALA A 69 10.99 -6.98 2.67
N HIS A 70 10.85 -6.70 1.37
CA HIS A 70 9.77 -5.87 0.86
C HIS A 70 8.40 -6.48 1.15
N MET A 71 8.19 -7.78 0.87
CA MET A 71 6.92 -8.46 1.10
C MET A 71 6.48 -8.47 2.57
N LEU A 72 7.44 -8.49 3.50
CA LEU A 72 7.18 -8.41 4.94
C LEU A 72 6.91 -6.98 5.40
N GLU A 73 7.67 -6.00 4.87
CA GLU A 73 7.51 -4.58 5.22
C GLU A 73 6.19 -4.00 4.68
N SER A 74 5.80 -4.40 3.46
CA SER A 74 4.55 -3.98 2.84
C SER A 74 3.31 -4.61 3.46
N GLY A 75 3.47 -5.62 4.32
CA GLY A 75 2.35 -6.39 4.87
C GLY A 75 1.67 -7.30 3.84
N SER A 76 2.26 -7.52 2.66
CA SER A 76 1.72 -8.45 1.66
C SER A 76 1.81 -9.91 2.13
N VAL A 77 2.77 -10.19 3.02
CA VAL A 77 3.01 -11.50 3.63
C VAL A 77 3.18 -11.35 5.14
N ALA A 78 2.60 -12.29 5.89
CA ALA A 78 2.82 -12.44 7.32
C ALA A 78 3.48 -13.80 7.62
N LEU A 79 4.44 -13.81 8.55
CA LEU A 79 5.08 -15.05 8.98
C LEU A 79 4.20 -15.77 10.01
N LEU A 80 4.07 -17.09 9.86
CA LEU A 80 3.49 -17.96 10.87
C LEU A 80 4.27 -17.83 12.19
N SER A 81 3.67 -17.21 13.19
CA SER A 81 4.22 -17.25 14.55
C SER A 81 4.01 -18.65 15.12
N GLY A 82 5.07 -19.24 15.66
CA GLY A 82 5.03 -20.58 16.28
C GLY A 82 4.13 -20.67 17.52
N GLU A 83 3.59 -19.55 17.98
CA GLU A 83 2.58 -19.50 19.02
C GLU A 83 1.20 -19.77 18.42
N ARG A 84 0.67 -20.96 18.72
CA ARG A 84 -0.78 -21.18 18.69
C ARG A 84 -1.43 -20.08 19.52
N LEU A 85 -2.00 -19.06 18.89
CA LEU A 85 -2.90 -18.13 19.54
C LEU A 85 -4.14 -18.93 19.95
N SER A 86 -4.07 -19.58 21.11
CA SER A 86 -5.25 -20.04 21.80
C SER A 86 -6.07 -18.79 22.10
N SER A 87 -7.11 -18.59 21.30
CA SER A 87 -8.18 -17.65 21.56
C SER A 87 -8.74 -17.93 22.95
N LEU A 88 -8.23 -17.24 23.97
CA LEU A 88 -8.85 -17.17 25.28
C LEU A 88 -9.98 -16.14 25.19
N PRO A 89 -11.19 -16.47 25.66
CA PRO A 89 -12.31 -15.53 25.61
C PRO A 89 -11.99 -14.37 26.55
N LEU A 90 -12.11 -13.15 26.04
CA LEU A 90 -12.19 -11.95 26.88
C LEU A 90 -13.55 -12.00 27.60
N HIS A 91 -13.51 -12.10 28.91
CA HIS A 91 -14.66 -12.08 29.81
C HIS A 91 -15.17 -10.67 30.06
#